data_AF-A0A2R6PBN4-F1
#
_entry.id   AF-A0A2R6PBN4-F1
#
_cell.length_a   1.000
_cell.length_b   1.000
_cell.length_c   1.000
_cell.angle_alpha   90.00
_cell.angle_beta   90.00
_cell.angle_gamma   90.00
#
_symmetry.space_group_name_H-M   'P 1'
#
loop_
_entity.id
_entity.type
_entity.pdbx_description
1 polymer ?
#
loop_
_entity_poly.entity_id
_entity_poly.type
_entity_poly.pdbx_seq_one_letter_code
_entity_poly.pdbx_strand_id
1 'polypeptide(L)'
;MNNNFSAGPHGASPLASPISCDRSHQNYDICSINGPTVLDPTQSTFYVVGPTSPTPLVEKVRPYPQKNSSFTIERVKEVTLTSGPPGPLCRVQHKAPALVFSGGGFMYNFFHTFIDGFIPLFITINSVSPDDQDFVFVIVDHQDWWVRKYIDFLRSYSKHPIINLDNDTSTHCFPSATVGLISHGFMTIDPKLMPNPKAPFHFHSLLEKTYCHPHTLPISATVKYRPRLVIMSRSGGGGRVILNQPEVRKAAEEEGFEVIEFEPGNRTPLQQGCELISSSEVMLGVHGAALTYMWFLRPPSVLIQVVGIGLEKVAELCFGAAARDMGLDYMEYRIGLEESSLVDRYGKDDVIVKDPNSLQFEWYEQIMEVFLKKQNVNLDMVRFRKYLKIAYQKAKIAMLKEG
;
A
#
# COMPACT_ATOMS: atom_id res chain seq x y z
N MET A 1 8.48 57.06 48.52
CA MET A 1 9.80 56.39 48.50
C MET A 1 9.58 54.95 48.06
N ASN A 2 10.45 54.48 47.18
CA ASN A 2 10.24 53.41 46.21
C ASN A 2 10.04 52.01 46.82
N ASN A 3 9.02 51.28 46.35
CA ASN A 3 8.98 49.83 46.43
C ASN A 3 9.44 49.25 45.08
N ASN A 4 10.65 48.72 45.06
CA ASN A 4 11.20 47.91 43.97
C ASN A 4 10.45 46.57 43.92
N PHE A 5 9.66 46.35 42.86
CA PHE A 5 9.32 45.01 42.41
C PHE A 5 10.33 44.59 41.35
N SER A 6 11.31 43.79 41.75
CA SER A 6 12.20 43.09 40.81
C SER A 6 11.38 42.03 40.07
N ALA A 7 11.20 42.22 38.77
CA ALA A 7 10.71 41.18 37.87
C ALA A 7 11.76 40.05 37.81
N GLY A 8 11.39 38.85 38.24
CA GLY A 8 12.18 37.65 38.05
C GLY A 8 12.28 37.29 36.55
N PRO A 9 13.34 36.60 36.13
CA PRO A 9 13.56 36.29 34.72
C PRO A 9 12.45 35.37 34.22
N HIS A 10 11.81 35.79 33.12
CA HIS A 10 10.94 34.94 32.32
C HIS A 10 11.68 33.64 32.01
N GLY A 11 11.25 32.55 32.63
CA GLY A 11 11.73 31.21 32.31
C GLY A 11 11.44 30.96 30.83
N ALA A 12 12.48 30.90 30.02
CA ALA A 12 12.39 30.39 28.66
C ALA A 12 11.77 28.99 28.76
N SER A 13 10.69 28.73 28.01
CA SER A 13 10.23 27.37 27.78
C SER A 13 11.43 26.51 27.38
N PRO A 14 11.57 25.28 27.89
CA PRO A 14 12.67 24.42 27.48
C PRO A 14 12.65 24.31 25.96
N LEU A 15 13.78 24.68 25.33
CA LEU A 15 13.97 24.55 23.88
C LEU A 15 13.58 23.11 23.49
N ALA A 16 12.57 22.98 22.64
CA ALA A 16 12.15 21.67 22.16
C ALA A 16 13.36 20.95 21.55
N SER A 17 13.52 19.65 21.86
CA SER A 17 14.58 18.84 21.28
C SER A 17 14.55 18.94 19.75
N PRO A 18 15.69 19.17 19.08
CA PRO A 18 15.72 19.33 17.63
C PRO A 18 15.36 18.02 16.90
N ILE A 19 15.54 16.87 17.55
CA ILE A 19 15.13 15.56 17.05
C ILE A 19 14.02 15.01 17.95
N SER A 20 12.95 14.48 17.34
CA SER A 20 11.86 13.81 18.03
C SER A 20 11.54 12.48 17.33
N CYS A 21 11.42 11.40 18.08
CA CYS A 21 11.05 10.08 17.57
C CYS A 21 9.85 9.53 18.34
N ASP A 22 8.80 9.14 17.61
CA ASP A 22 7.70 8.37 18.14
C ASP A 22 7.88 6.89 17.76
N ARG A 23 8.01 6.05 18.79
CA ARG A 23 8.13 4.59 18.70
C ARG A 23 7.01 3.87 19.44
N SER A 24 6.00 4.61 19.91
CA SER A 24 4.91 4.08 20.72
C SER A 24 3.97 3.17 19.93
N HIS A 25 3.86 3.40 18.62
CA HIS A 25 3.03 2.58 17.76
C HIS A 25 3.64 1.19 17.58
N GLN A 26 2.80 0.15 17.46
CA GLN A 26 3.30 -1.23 17.35
C GLN A 26 3.98 -1.50 16.00
N ASN A 27 3.52 -0.89 14.92
CA ASN A 27 3.92 -1.29 13.56
C ASN A 27 5.00 -0.42 12.91
N TYR A 28 5.24 0.80 13.38
CA TYR A 28 6.18 1.71 12.73
C TYR A 28 6.90 2.59 13.76
N ASP A 29 8.02 3.15 13.33
CA ASP A 29 8.71 4.23 14.01
C ASP A 29 8.72 5.44 13.07
N ILE A 30 8.57 6.63 13.62
CA ILE A 30 8.71 7.88 12.87
C ILE A 30 9.55 8.86 13.65
N CYS A 31 10.51 9.49 12.98
CA CYS A 31 11.37 10.51 13.54
C CYS A 31 11.28 11.80 12.74
N SER A 32 11.54 12.93 13.38
CA SER A 32 11.59 14.24 12.74
C SER A 32 12.76 15.08 13.26
N ILE A 33 13.27 15.94 12.39
CA ILE A 33 14.18 17.04 12.74
C ILE A 33 13.42 18.35 12.57
N ASN A 34 13.18 19.05 13.68
CA ASN A 34 12.45 20.31 13.72
C ASN A 34 13.41 21.49 13.59
N GLY A 35 14.04 21.61 12.42
CA GLY A 35 14.95 22.71 12.10
C GLY A 35 15.94 22.36 10.99
N PRO A 36 16.79 23.33 10.60
CA PRO A 36 17.71 23.15 9.50
C PRO A 36 18.63 21.94 9.71
N THR A 37 18.81 21.14 8.67
CA THR A 37 19.57 19.88 8.73
C THR A 37 20.36 19.62 7.46
N VAL A 38 21.49 18.93 7.58
CA VAL A 38 22.32 18.45 6.47
C VAL A 38 22.27 16.92 6.42
N LEU A 39 21.81 16.37 5.30
CA LEU A 39 21.95 14.97 4.94
C LEU A 39 23.35 14.73 4.33
N ASP A 40 24.08 13.78 4.90
CA ASP A 40 25.21 13.10 4.27
C ASP A 40 24.76 11.73 3.73
N PRO A 41 24.57 11.59 2.40
CA PRO A 41 24.17 10.31 1.82
C PRO A 41 25.17 9.18 2.08
N THR A 42 26.47 9.49 2.12
CA THR A 42 27.54 8.50 2.23
C THR A 42 27.52 7.78 3.59
N GLN A 43 26.97 8.44 4.62
CA GLN A 43 26.77 7.89 5.96
C GLN A 43 25.31 7.61 6.28
N SER A 44 24.38 7.88 5.35
CA SER A 44 22.93 7.86 5.59
C SER A 44 22.53 8.57 6.89
N THR A 45 23.15 9.75 7.12
CA THR A 45 23.04 10.48 8.38
C THR A 45 22.55 11.90 8.15
N PHE A 46 21.56 12.32 8.92
CA PHE A 46 21.13 13.71 9.04
C PHE A 46 21.78 14.36 10.26
N TYR A 47 22.37 15.53 10.06
CA TYR A 47 22.99 16.36 11.10
C TYR A 47 22.13 17.61 11.33
N VAL A 48 21.76 17.89 12.58
CA VAL A 48 21.10 19.16 12.94
C VAL A 48 22.10 20.31 12.74
N VAL A 49 21.66 21.38 12.08
CA VAL A 49 22.44 22.62 11.96
C VAL A 49 22.14 23.50 13.15
N GLY A 50 23.14 23.72 14.00
CA GLY A 50 22.99 24.56 15.19
C GLY A 50 24.13 24.36 16.19
N PRO A 51 24.03 24.96 17.39
CA PRO A 51 24.99 24.76 18.45
C PRO A 51 25.06 23.28 18.85
N THR A 52 26.25 22.71 18.86
CA THR A 52 26.46 21.32 19.30
C THR A 52 26.33 21.22 20.81
N SER A 53 25.48 20.30 21.28
CA SER A 53 25.42 19.91 22.69
C SER A 53 26.68 19.13 23.09
N PRO A 54 27.18 19.27 24.34
CA PRO A 54 28.23 18.41 24.88
C PRO A 54 27.86 16.92 24.85
N THR A 55 26.56 16.62 24.89
CA THR A 55 25.98 15.29 24.73
C THR A 55 25.09 15.29 23.49
N PRO A 56 25.62 14.92 22.32
CA PRO A 56 24.84 14.77 21.10
C PRO A 56 23.72 13.75 21.28
N LEU A 57 22.53 14.09 20.80
CA LEU A 57 21.44 13.14 20.64
C LEU A 57 21.68 12.38 19.34
N VAL A 58 21.62 11.05 19.40
CA VAL A 58 21.75 10.17 18.22
C VAL A 58 20.56 9.23 18.21
N GLU A 59 19.76 9.33 17.15
CA GLU A 59 18.62 8.46 16.89
C GLU A 59 18.86 7.65 15.63
N LYS A 60 18.42 6.39 15.67
CA LYS A 60 18.59 5.42 14.58
C LYS A 60 17.23 4.83 14.24
N VAL A 61 16.83 4.94 12.99
CA VAL A 61 15.50 4.53 12.54
C VAL A 61 15.58 3.83 11.20
N ARG A 62 14.81 2.77 11.04
CA ARG A 62 14.60 2.10 9.75
C ARG A 62 13.30 2.65 9.18
N PRO A 63 13.32 3.43 8.09
CA PRO A 63 12.17 4.24 7.69
C PRO A 63 11.17 3.39 6.89
N TYR A 64 10.57 2.39 7.54
CA TYR A 64 9.69 1.38 6.96
C TYR A 64 8.45 1.15 7.84
N PRO A 65 7.25 0.95 7.27
CA PRO A 65 5.99 0.92 8.01
C PRO A 65 5.67 -0.43 8.71
N GLN A 66 6.64 -1.34 8.83
CA GLN A 66 6.49 -2.64 9.52
C GLN A 66 7.73 -3.01 10.37
N LYS A 67 7.89 -2.40 11.54
CA LYS A 67 9.07 -2.57 12.41
C LYS A 67 9.19 -3.93 13.09
N ASN A 68 8.08 -4.66 13.28
CA ASN A 68 8.07 -5.97 13.95
C ASN A 68 8.26 -7.15 12.98
N SER A 69 8.37 -6.90 11.67
CA SER A 69 8.59 -7.95 10.68
C SER A 69 10.07 -8.33 10.66
N SER A 70 10.48 -9.33 11.46
CA SER A 70 11.88 -9.78 11.56
C SER A 70 12.50 -10.10 10.19
N PHE A 71 11.74 -10.74 9.29
CA PHE A 71 12.18 -11.08 7.93
C PHE A 71 12.56 -9.88 7.05
N THR A 72 11.97 -8.71 7.36
CA THR A 72 11.98 -7.54 6.48
C THR A 72 12.82 -6.42 7.07
N ILE A 73 12.62 -6.15 8.36
CA ILE A 73 13.18 -4.99 9.01
C ILE A 73 14.71 -5.07 9.06
N GLU A 74 15.28 -6.27 9.22
CA GLU A 74 16.74 -6.48 9.21
C GLU A 74 17.42 -6.06 7.90
N ARG A 75 16.68 -6.12 6.77
CA ARG A 75 17.17 -5.77 5.43
C ARG A 75 16.93 -4.31 5.05
N VAL A 76 16.15 -3.57 5.84
CA VAL A 76 15.91 -2.15 5.63
C VAL A 76 17.07 -1.35 6.21
N LYS A 77 17.76 -0.55 5.40
CA LYS A 77 18.88 0.29 5.85
C LYS A 77 18.43 1.28 6.91
N GLU A 78 19.28 1.42 7.92
CA GLU A 78 19.08 2.36 9.02
C GLU A 78 19.54 3.76 8.62
N VAL A 79 18.74 4.76 8.96
CA VAL A 79 19.06 6.19 8.83
C VAL A 79 19.36 6.75 10.22
N THR A 80 20.45 7.51 10.34
CA THR A 80 20.85 8.14 11.60
C THR A 80 20.45 9.61 11.60
N LEU A 81 19.96 10.11 12.73
CA LEU A 81 19.69 11.52 12.98
C LEU A 81 20.54 11.94 14.19
N THR A 82 21.34 12.99 14.05
CA THR A 82 22.22 13.43 15.13
C THR A 82 22.26 14.93 15.33
N SER A 83 22.36 15.39 16.58
CA SER A 83 22.63 16.79 16.92
C SER A 83 24.11 17.15 17.10
N GLY A 84 25.01 16.19 16.87
CA GLY A 84 26.47 16.41 16.96
C GLY A 84 27.29 15.17 16.57
N PRO A 85 28.56 15.31 16.14
CA PRO A 85 29.31 16.55 15.93
C PRO A 85 28.76 17.39 14.75
N PRO A 86 29.31 18.59 14.45
CA PRO A 86 28.83 19.39 13.33
C PRO A 86 28.82 18.59 12.04
N GLY A 87 27.72 18.72 11.28
CA GLY A 87 27.58 18.05 9.99
C GLY A 87 28.55 18.56 8.93
N PRO A 88 28.64 17.86 7.79
CA PRO A 88 29.46 18.30 6.67
C PRO A 88 28.91 19.60 6.05
N LEU A 89 29.73 20.24 5.21
CA LEU A 89 29.32 21.42 4.45
C LEU A 89 28.16 21.10 3.50
N CYS A 90 27.24 22.04 3.36
CA CYS A 90 26.15 21.98 2.40
C CYS A 90 26.65 22.04 0.95
N ARG A 91 26.15 21.17 0.06
CA ARG A 91 26.38 21.29 -1.40
C ARG A 91 25.12 21.62 -2.17
N VAL A 92 23.99 21.02 -1.80
CA VAL A 92 22.70 21.26 -2.46
C VAL A 92 21.70 21.78 -1.43
N GLN A 93 21.22 23.00 -1.64
CA GLN A 93 20.25 23.64 -0.75
C GLN A 93 18.82 23.40 -1.25
N HIS A 94 17.98 22.82 -0.40
CA HIS A 94 16.54 22.66 -0.65
C HIS A 94 15.74 23.66 0.18
N LYS A 95 14.61 24.12 -0.39
CA LYS A 95 13.64 24.99 0.30
C LYS A 95 12.50 24.21 0.95
N ALA A 96 12.25 23.01 0.46
CA ALA A 96 11.23 22.10 0.98
C ALA A 96 11.87 21.08 1.94
N PRO A 97 11.14 20.59 2.97
CA PRO A 97 11.61 19.55 3.88
C PRO A 97 11.89 18.22 3.17
N ALA A 98 12.69 17.36 3.81
CA ALA A 98 12.86 15.98 3.37
C ALA A 98 11.77 15.07 3.94
N LEU A 99 11.21 14.19 3.12
CA LEU A 99 10.44 13.04 3.56
C LEU A 99 11.19 11.76 3.16
N VAL A 100 11.66 11.02 4.17
CA VAL A 100 12.59 9.90 4.02
C VAL A 100 11.89 8.58 4.28
N PHE A 101 11.94 7.66 3.30
CA PHE A 101 11.37 6.31 3.44
C PHE A 101 12.18 5.26 2.68
N SER A 102 12.04 4.00 3.08
CA SER A 102 12.67 2.85 2.40
C SER A 102 11.74 2.30 1.31
N GLY A 103 12.27 2.15 0.10
CA GLY A 103 11.69 1.39 -1.00
C GLY A 103 12.13 -0.09 -1.01
N GLY A 104 12.75 -0.56 0.07
CA GLY A 104 13.24 -1.92 0.24
C GLY A 104 12.20 -2.88 0.82
N GLY A 105 12.66 -3.82 1.64
CA GLY A 105 11.77 -4.78 2.32
C GLY A 105 10.97 -5.64 1.33
N PHE A 106 9.64 -5.62 1.45
CA PHE A 106 8.76 -6.39 0.57
C PHE A 106 8.29 -5.65 -0.69
N MET A 107 8.71 -4.41 -0.92
CA MET A 107 8.23 -3.55 -2.03
C MET A 107 8.62 -4.03 -3.45
N TYR A 108 9.11 -5.26 -3.59
CA TYR A 108 9.38 -5.93 -4.86
C TYR A 108 8.12 -6.48 -5.58
N ASN A 109 6.98 -6.55 -4.91
CA ASN A 109 5.71 -7.03 -5.50
C ASN A 109 4.60 -5.98 -5.41
N PHE A 110 3.57 -6.11 -6.25
CA PHE A 110 2.52 -5.11 -6.41
C PHE A 110 1.68 -4.88 -5.15
N PHE A 111 1.32 -5.95 -4.43
CA PHE A 111 0.57 -5.85 -3.17
C PHE A 111 1.36 -5.09 -2.11
N HIS A 112 2.64 -5.45 -1.92
CA HIS A 112 3.50 -4.79 -0.97
C HIS A 112 3.89 -3.37 -1.37
N THR A 113 3.88 -3.03 -2.67
CA THR A 113 3.99 -1.63 -3.08
C THR A 113 2.85 -0.78 -2.49
N PHE A 114 1.64 -1.33 -2.36
CA PHE A 114 0.51 -0.62 -1.78
C PHE A 114 0.59 -0.58 -0.25
N ILE A 115 0.80 -1.73 0.40
CA ILE A 115 0.76 -1.80 1.88
C ILE A 115 1.99 -1.24 2.58
N ASP A 116 3.15 -1.27 1.92
CA ASP A 116 4.42 -0.82 2.50
C ASP A 116 4.90 0.51 1.90
N GLY A 117 4.27 0.95 0.81
CA GLY A 117 4.62 2.18 0.11
C GLY A 117 3.45 3.14 0.01
N PHE A 118 2.52 2.90 -0.91
CA PHE A 118 1.54 3.91 -1.33
C PHE A 118 0.59 4.35 -0.22
N ILE A 119 0.00 3.39 0.50
CA ILE A 119 -0.95 3.68 1.58
C ILE A 119 -0.21 4.35 2.75
N PRO A 120 0.91 3.80 3.26
CA PRO A 120 1.67 4.48 4.32
C PRO A 120 2.16 5.87 3.92
N LEU A 121 2.57 6.07 2.66
CA LEU A 121 2.98 7.38 2.17
C LEU A 121 1.82 8.37 2.13
N PHE A 122 0.66 7.95 1.64
CA PHE A 122 -0.57 8.73 1.67
C PHE A 122 -0.92 9.15 3.11
N ILE A 123 -0.90 8.21 4.05
CA ILE A 123 -1.19 8.46 5.47
C ILE A 123 -0.18 9.44 6.06
N THR A 124 1.11 9.20 5.83
CA THR A 124 2.19 10.01 6.40
C THR A 124 2.07 11.45 5.95
N ILE A 125 1.91 11.69 4.64
CA ILE A 125 1.77 13.04 4.08
C ILE A 125 0.57 13.77 4.71
N ASN A 126 -0.58 13.09 4.83
CA ASN A 126 -1.76 13.67 5.46
C ASN A 126 -1.68 13.76 7.01
N SER A 127 -0.60 13.27 7.63
CA SER A 127 -0.41 13.33 9.08
C SER A 127 0.64 14.33 9.51
N VAL A 128 1.70 14.50 8.72
CA VAL A 128 2.87 15.32 9.09
C VAL A 128 2.95 16.63 8.32
N SER A 129 2.21 16.76 7.21
CA SER A 129 2.21 17.95 6.38
C SER A 129 0.83 18.64 6.43
N PRO A 130 0.75 19.95 6.70
CA PRO A 130 -0.44 20.73 6.38
C PRO A 130 -0.75 20.65 4.89
N ASP A 131 -2.01 20.92 4.53
CA ASP A 131 -2.40 21.04 3.13
C ASP A 131 -1.47 22.06 2.43
N ASP A 132 -1.02 21.73 1.21
CA ASP A 132 -0.09 22.50 0.35
C ASP A 132 1.40 22.54 0.72
N GLN A 133 1.86 21.78 1.72
CA GLN A 133 3.30 21.69 1.99
C GLN A 133 4.03 20.79 0.97
N ASP A 134 5.00 21.38 0.28
CA ASP A 134 5.93 20.71 -0.64
C ASP A 134 7.00 19.92 0.13
N PHE A 135 7.60 18.88 -0.46
CA PHE A 135 8.67 18.08 0.14
C PHE A 135 9.56 17.44 -0.92
N VAL A 136 10.80 17.13 -0.54
CA VAL A 136 11.74 16.36 -1.34
C VAL A 136 11.74 14.93 -0.83
N PHE A 137 11.48 13.97 -1.71
CA PHE A 137 11.64 12.57 -1.35
C PHE A 137 13.11 12.19 -1.29
N VAL A 138 13.50 11.55 -0.19
CA VAL A 138 14.77 10.84 -0.05
C VAL A 138 14.42 9.37 0.13
N ILE A 139 14.71 8.55 -0.88
CA ILE A 139 14.34 7.13 -0.88
C ILE A 139 15.60 6.28 -0.69
N VAL A 140 15.53 5.33 0.24
CA VAL A 140 16.60 4.36 0.53
C VAL A 140 16.17 2.94 0.14
N ASP A 141 17.10 2.04 -0.16
CA ASP A 141 16.91 0.63 -0.52
C ASP A 141 16.01 0.37 -1.74
N HIS A 142 15.84 1.34 -2.63
CA HIS A 142 14.95 1.17 -3.77
C HIS A 142 15.67 0.60 -4.99
N GLN A 143 14.93 -0.18 -5.77
CA GLN A 143 15.38 -0.60 -7.10
C GLN A 143 15.01 0.47 -8.13
N ASP A 144 15.87 0.76 -9.12
CA ASP A 144 15.60 1.77 -10.14
C ASP A 144 14.30 1.51 -10.92
N TRP A 145 13.98 0.23 -11.17
CA TRP A 145 12.76 -0.14 -11.88
C TRP A 145 11.50 0.24 -11.08
N TRP A 146 11.56 0.22 -9.74
CA TRP A 146 10.43 0.52 -8.88
C TRP A 146 10.06 2.00 -8.99
N VAL A 147 11.05 2.89 -8.82
CA VAL A 147 10.83 4.34 -8.97
C VAL A 147 10.34 4.65 -10.38
N ARG A 148 10.95 4.07 -11.42
CA ARG A 148 10.47 4.28 -12.81
C ARG A 148 9.02 3.85 -13.02
N LYS A 149 8.61 2.72 -12.43
CA LYS A 149 7.24 2.19 -12.58
C LYS A 149 6.20 3.06 -11.86
N TYR A 150 6.54 3.62 -10.71
CA TYR A 150 5.61 4.33 -9.83
C TYR A 150 5.86 5.84 -9.78
N ILE A 151 6.61 6.37 -10.75
CA ILE A 151 7.04 7.77 -10.77
C ILE A 151 5.86 8.73 -10.79
N ASP A 152 4.76 8.38 -11.46
CA ASP A 152 3.59 9.26 -11.56
C ASP A 152 2.89 9.43 -10.20
N PHE A 153 2.80 8.37 -9.40
CA PHE A 153 2.30 8.47 -8.02
C PHE A 153 3.21 9.31 -7.14
N LEU A 154 4.53 9.12 -7.19
CA LEU A 154 5.46 9.97 -6.44
C LEU A 154 5.35 11.43 -6.90
N ARG A 155 5.26 11.67 -8.20
CA ARG A 155 5.10 13.01 -8.78
C ARG A 155 3.74 13.65 -8.54
N SER A 156 2.73 12.88 -8.11
CA SER A 156 1.45 13.43 -7.68
C SER A 156 1.58 14.24 -6.39
N TYR A 157 2.62 13.94 -5.60
CA TYR A 157 2.90 14.55 -4.30
C TYR A 157 4.02 15.59 -4.34
N SER A 158 5.10 15.33 -5.08
CA SER A 158 6.27 16.21 -5.13
C SER A 158 6.75 16.39 -6.57
N LYS A 159 7.09 17.64 -6.94
CA LYS A 159 7.71 17.94 -8.23
C LYS A 159 9.23 17.97 -8.16
N HIS A 160 9.82 17.82 -6.98
CA HIS A 160 11.27 17.81 -6.80
C HIS A 160 11.89 16.53 -7.36
N PRO A 161 13.16 16.58 -7.82
CA PRO A 161 13.93 15.37 -8.08
C PRO A 161 13.99 14.49 -6.82
N ILE A 162 13.72 13.20 -7.00
CA ILE A 162 13.85 12.20 -5.94
C ILE A 162 15.34 11.96 -5.69
N ILE A 163 15.75 12.03 -4.41
CA ILE A 163 17.12 11.71 -3.99
C ILE A 163 17.18 10.20 -3.72
N ASN A 164 18.03 9.49 -4.47
CA ASN A 164 18.35 8.09 -4.19
C ASN A 164 19.48 8.05 -3.17
N LEU A 165 19.16 7.74 -1.92
CA LEU A 165 20.13 7.77 -0.81
C LEU A 165 21.30 6.80 -1.01
N ASP A 166 21.11 5.70 -1.75
CA ASP A 166 22.15 4.69 -1.93
C ASP A 166 23.17 5.07 -3.00
N ASN A 167 22.80 5.96 -3.93
CA ASN A 167 23.64 6.35 -5.06
C ASN A 167 24.05 7.82 -5.06
N ASP A 168 23.51 8.65 -4.16
CA ASP A 168 23.93 10.05 -4.03
C ASP A 168 25.22 10.19 -3.22
N THR A 169 26.00 11.22 -3.53
CA THR A 169 27.27 11.56 -2.85
C THR A 169 27.35 13.04 -2.48
N SER A 170 26.34 13.84 -2.85
CA SER A 170 26.25 15.26 -2.53
C SER A 170 25.52 15.44 -1.21
N THR A 171 26.03 16.32 -0.36
CA THR A 171 25.34 16.69 0.87
C THR A 171 24.16 17.61 0.56
N HIS A 172 23.01 17.34 1.19
CA HIS A 172 21.77 18.07 0.95
C HIS A 172 21.31 18.78 2.22
N CYS A 173 20.88 20.02 2.11
CA CYS A 173 20.40 20.79 3.24
C CYS A 173 18.91 21.04 3.12
N PHE A 174 18.19 20.76 4.20
CA PHE A 174 16.75 20.89 4.28
C PHE A 174 16.37 21.80 5.46
N PRO A 175 15.21 22.48 5.39
CA PRO A 175 14.68 23.25 6.52
C PRO A 175 14.19 22.36 7.68
N SER A 176 13.85 21.11 7.41
CA SER A 176 13.48 20.05 8.36
C SER A 176 13.46 18.70 7.63
N ALA A 177 13.33 17.61 8.38
CA ALA A 177 13.22 16.26 7.82
C ALA A 177 12.24 15.39 8.62
N THR A 178 11.49 14.55 7.93
CA THR A 178 10.69 13.47 8.51
C THR A 178 11.20 12.13 7.98
N VAL A 179 11.42 11.17 8.87
CA VAL A 179 12.05 9.88 8.57
C VAL A 179 11.15 8.75 9.07
N GLY A 180 10.61 7.97 8.14
CA GLY A 180 9.67 6.88 8.41
C GLY A 180 8.31 7.06 7.73
N LEU A 181 7.51 6.00 7.77
CA LEU A 181 6.13 5.98 7.25
C LEU A 181 5.17 5.49 8.32
N ILE A 182 4.02 6.15 8.42
CA ILE A 182 2.91 5.82 9.30
C ILE A 182 2.04 4.74 8.64
N SER A 183 1.64 3.73 9.41
CA SER A 183 0.73 2.67 8.95
C SER A 183 -0.42 2.45 9.93
N HIS A 184 -1.63 2.36 9.40
CA HIS A 184 -2.85 2.03 10.15
C HIS A 184 -3.18 0.53 10.13
N GLY A 185 -2.28 -0.32 9.61
CA GLY A 185 -2.50 -1.75 9.43
C GLY A 185 -2.51 -2.17 7.96
N PHE A 186 -2.91 -3.42 7.70
CA PHE A 186 -2.91 -4.01 6.37
C PHE A 186 -4.00 -3.39 5.49
N MET A 187 -3.60 -2.69 4.42
CA MET A 187 -4.52 -2.06 3.45
C MET A 187 -5.53 -1.09 4.08
N THR A 188 -5.23 -0.56 5.27
CA THR A 188 -6.15 0.27 6.06
C THR A 188 -5.81 1.75 5.95
N ILE A 189 -6.83 2.59 5.81
CA ILE A 189 -6.75 4.04 6.00
C ILE A 189 -7.85 4.42 7.01
N ASP A 190 -7.48 4.64 8.26
CA ASP A 190 -8.41 5.11 9.30
C ASP A 190 -8.36 6.64 9.45
N PRO A 191 -9.43 7.38 9.07
CA PRO A 191 -9.48 8.83 9.23
C PRO A 191 -9.30 9.32 10.67
N LYS A 192 -9.64 8.48 11.66
CA LYS A 192 -9.59 8.86 13.09
C LYS A 192 -8.17 8.92 13.63
N LEU A 193 -7.22 8.31 12.93
CA LEU A 193 -5.81 8.25 13.32
C LEU A 193 -4.98 9.35 12.66
N MET A 194 -5.59 10.25 11.87
CA MET A 194 -4.90 11.34 11.19
C MET A 194 -5.36 12.72 11.68
N PRO A 195 -4.43 13.66 11.91
CA PRO A 195 -4.75 15.06 12.17
C PRO A 195 -5.60 15.72 11.07
N ASN A 196 -5.36 15.39 9.79
CA ASN A 196 -6.19 15.76 8.65
C ASN A 196 -6.94 14.51 8.16
N PRO A 197 -8.21 14.30 8.58
CA PRO A 197 -8.91 13.06 8.31
C PRO A 197 -9.08 12.82 6.81
N LYS A 198 -8.44 11.76 6.31
CA LYS A 198 -8.69 11.22 4.98
C LYS A 198 -9.26 9.81 5.07
N ALA A 199 -10.30 9.56 4.29
CA ALA A 199 -10.90 8.24 4.12
C ALA A 199 -10.35 7.51 2.89
N PRO A 200 -10.53 6.16 2.79
CA PRO A 200 -10.06 5.36 1.66
C PRO A 200 -10.44 5.91 0.28
N PHE A 201 -11.62 6.53 0.14
CA PHE A 201 -12.04 7.12 -1.13
C PHE A 201 -11.11 8.26 -1.59
N HIS A 202 -10.47 9.01 -0.68
CA HIS A 202 -9.52 10.06 -1.09
C HIS A 202 -8.26 9.47 -1.70
N PHE A 203 -7.79 8.33 -1.19
CA PHE A 203 -6.68 7.59 -1.78
C PHE A 203 -7.08 7.00 -3.14
N HIS A 204 -8.30 6.45 -3.26
CA HIS A 204 -8.85 6.04 -4.55
C HIS A 204 -8.88 7.20 -5.56
N SER A 205 -9.40 8.38 -5.18
CA SER A 205 -9.43 9.56 -6.06
C SER A 205 -8.04 10.03 -6.47
N LEU A 206 -7.04 9.91 -5.59
CA LEU A 206 -5.65 10.20 -5.96
C LEU A 206 -5.15 9.22 -7.03
N LEU A 207 -5.38 7.92 -6.85
CA LEU A 207 -4.98 6.89 -7.81
C LEU A 207 -5.67 7.08 -9.15
N GLU A 208 -6.97 7.37 -9.13
CA GLU A 208 -7.76 7.66 -10.32
C GLU A 208 -7.19 8.88 -11.06
N LYS A 209 -6.98 10.01 -10.38
CA LYS A 209 -6.38 11.21 -10.98
C LYS A 209 -4.98 10.94 -11.56
N THR A 210 -4.22 10.05 -10.93
CA THR A 210 -2.84 9.75 -11.33
C THR A 210 -2.77 8.82 -12.53
N TYR A 211 -3.64 7.80 -12.59
CA TYR A 211 -3.48 6.68 -13.52
C TYR A 211 -4.69 6.46 -14.45
N CYS A 212 -5.89 6.91 -14.10
CA CYS A 212 -7.09 6.75 -14.91
C CYS A 212 -7.30 8.03 -15.70
N HIS A 213 -6.79 8.09 -16.92
CA HIS A 213 -7.11 9.21 -17.80
C HIS A 213 -8.61 9.17 -18.15
N PRO A 214 -9.28 10.32 -18.24
CA PRO A 214 -10.68 10.37 -18.64
C PRO A 214 -10.80 9.77 -20.05
N HIS A 215 -11.49 8.64 -20.15
CA HIS A 215 -11.90 8.10 -21.43
C HIS A 215 -12.82 9.12 -22.11
N THR A 216 -12.36 9.71 -23.20
CA THR A 216 -13.22 10.32 -24.21
C THR A 216 -13.85 9.20 -25.04
N LEU A 217 -14.59 8.29 -24.40
CA LEU A 217 -15.47 7.41 -25.14
C LEU A 217 -16.80 8.15 -25.34
N PRO A 218 -17.30 8.29 -26.58
CA PRO A 218 -18.60 8.89 -26.80
C PRO A 218 -19.63 8.03 -26.07
N ILE A 219 -20.35 8.62 -25.12
CA ILE A 219 -21.56 8.04 -24.56
C ILE A 219 -22.58 8.01 -25.70
N SER A 220 -22.50 7.00 -26.55
CA SER A 220 -23.55 6.70 -27.50
C SER A 220 -24.67 6.03 -26.72
N ALA A 221 -25.70 6.82 -26.38
CA ALA A 221 -26.90 6.43 -25.63
C ALA A 221 -27.75 5.31 -26.29
N THR A 222 -27.20 4.59 -27.27
CA THR A 222 -27.89 3.62 -28.14
C THR A 222 -27.36 2.19 -28.01
N VAL A 223 -26.25 1.95 -27.29
CA VAL A 223 -25.72 0.60 -27.07
C VAL A 223 -26.23 0.07 -25.72
N LYS A 224 -26.93 -1.07 -25.71
CA LYS A 224 -27.29 -1.80 -24.49
C LYS A 224 -26.01 -2.21 -23.77
N TYR A 225 -25.55 -1.38 -22.83
CA TYR A 225 -24.35 -1.64 -22.03
C TYR A 225 -24.59 -2.88 -21.16
N ARG A 226 -23.77 -3.91 -21.37
CA ARG A 226 -23.69 -5.07 -20.47
C ARG A 226 -22.70 -4.71 -19.36
N PRO A 227 -22.96 -5.10 -18.10
CA PRO A 227 -21.94 -4.95 -17.07
C PRO A 227 -20.70 -5.75 -17.46
N ARG A 228 -19.54 -5.17 -17.22
CA ARG A 228 -18.23 -5.76 -17.48
C ARG A 228 -17.72 -6.47 -16.23
N LEU A 229 -17.31 -7.71 -16.42
CA LEU A 229 -16.65 -8.53 -15.41
C LEU A 229 -15.21 -8.80 -15.84
N VAL A 230 -14.26 -8.35 -15.03
CA VAL A 230 -12.84 -8.63 -15.23
C VAL A 230 -12.43 -9.84 -14.38
N ILE A 231 -11.92 -10.87 -15.02
CA ILE A 231 -11.28 -12.01 -14.36
C ILE A 231 -9.79 -11.71 -14.25
N MET A 232 -9.30 -11.62 -13.02
CA MET A 232 -7.88 -11.49 -12.71
C MET A 232 -7.20 -12.85 -12.93
N SER A 233 -6.80 -13.09 -14.17
CA SER A 233 -6.25 -14.36 -14.63
C SER A 233 -4.81 -14.57 -14.19
N ARG A 234 -4.42 -15.85 -14.20
CA ARG A 234 -3.07 -16.30 -13.90
C ARG A 234 -2.77 -17.57 -14.69
N SER A 235 -1.73 -17.56 -15.51
CA SER A 235 -1.36 -18.67 -16.38
C SER A 235 -0.05 -19.38 -15.99
N GLY A 236 0.54 -19.04 -14.83
CA GLY A 236 1.85 -19.57 -14.38
C GLY A 236 1.78 -20.65 -13.29
N GLY A 237 2.83 -21.47 -13.18
CA GLY A 237 2.95 -22.58 -12.21
C GLY A 237 3.10 -22.22 -10.72
N GLY A 238 2.87 -20.96 -10.34
CA GLY A 238 3.09 -20.44 -8.99
C GLY A 238 1.84 -20.45 -8.09
N GLY A 239 0.89 -21.35 -8.32
CA GLY A 239 -0.36 -21.48 -7.57
C GLY A 239 -1.48 -20.54 -8.02
N ARG A 240 -2.62 -20.57 -7.33
CA ARG A 240 -3.80 -19.70 -7.46
C ARG A 240 -4.39 -19.59 -8.87
N VAL A 241 -4.17 -20.60 -9.71
CA VAL A 241 -4.78 -20.68 -11.03
C VAL A 241 -6.20 -21.21 -10.88
N ILE A 242 -7.17 -20.60 -11.58
CA ILE A 242 -8.51 -21.15 -11.76
C ILE A 242 -8.42 -22.20 -12.87
N LEU A 243 -8.38 -23.48 -12.51
CA LEU A 243 -8.14 -24.60 -13.41
C LEU A 243 -9.26 -24.73 -14.47
N ASN A 244 -10.50 -24.41 -14.09
CA ASN A 244 -11.66 -24.39 -14.98
C ASN A 244 -12.08 -22.97 -15.41
N GLN A 245 -11.14 -22.04 -15.57
CA GLN A 245 -11.43 -20.66 -15.99
C GLN A 245 -12.30 -20.57 -17.27
N PRO A 246 -12.14 -21.41 -18.31
CA PRO A 246 -13.02 -21.39 -19.47
C PRO A 246 -14.51 -21.62 -19.13
N GLU A 247 -14.81 -22.47 -18.14
CA GLU A 247 -16.17 -22.72 -17.66
C GLU A 247 -16.72 -21.51 -16.89
N VAL A 248 -15.87 -20.88 -16.08
CA VAL A 248 -16.19 -19.66 -15.33
C VAL A 248 -16.52 -18.50 -16.29
N ARG A 249 -15.66 -18.29 -17.30
CA ARG A 249 -15.86 -17.30 -18.37
C ARG A 249 -17.20 -17.53 -19.07
N LYS A 250 -17.45 -18.76 -19.53
CA LYS A 250 -18.70 -19.13 -20.21
C LYS A 250 -19.92 -18.89 -19.32
N ALA A 251 -19.86 -19.27 -18.05
CA ALA A 251 -20.97 -19.07 -17.11
C ALA A 251 -21.26 -17.58 -16.85
N ALA A 252 -20.24 -16.73 -16.80
CA ALA A 252 -20.41 -15.29 -16.65
C ALA A 252 -21.00 -14.64 -17.92
N GLU A 253 -20.57 -15.07 -19.11
CA GLU A 253 -21.16 -14.64 -20.39
C GLU A 253 -22.64 -15.04 -20.49
N GLU A 254 -22.98 -16.27 -20.08
CA GLU A 254 -24.37 -16.77 -20.05
C GLU A 254 -25.25 -16.01 -19.06
N GLU A 255 -24.71 -15.54 -17.94
CA GLU A 255 -25.42 -14.67 -17.00
C GLU A 255 -25.66 -13.26 -17.58
N GLY A 256 -24.84 -12.85 -18.55
CA GLY A 256 -25.03 -11.63 -19.35
C GLY A 256 -23.92 -10.59 -19.22
N PHE A 257 -22.78 -10.93 -18.64
CA PHE A 257 -21.62 -10.03 -18.55
C PHE A 257 -20.89 -9.87 -19.89
N GLU A 258 -20.23 -8.72 -20.08
CA GLU A 258 -19.05 -8.62 -20.94
C GLU A 258 -17.84 -9.11 -20.13
N VAL A 259 -17.22 -10.24 -20.51
CA VAL A 259 -16.13 -10.83 -19.72
C VAL A 259 -14.78 -10.49 -20.35
N ILE A 260 -13.88 -9.91 -19.54
CA ILE A 260 -12.50 -9.61 -19.91
C ILE A 260 -11.56 -10.38 -19.00
N GLU A 261 -10.58 -11.06 -19.56
CA GLU A 261 -9.51 -11.71 -18.80
C GLU A 261 -8.30 -10.78 -18.74
N PHE A 262 -7.78 -10.54 -17.52
CA PHE A 262 -6.66 -9.64 -17.29
C PHE A 262 -5.61 -10.31 -16.41
N GLU A 263 -4.44 -10.56 -16.99
CA GLU A 263 -3.29 -11.11 -16.28
C GLU A 263 -2.20 -10.03 -16.14
N PRO A 264 -2.16 -9.30 -15.02
CA PRO A 264 -1.14 -8.28 -14.81
C PRO A 264 0.23 -8.92 -14.51
N GLY A 265 1.24 -8.49 -15.25
CA GLY A 265 2.64 -8.82 -15.01
C GLY A 265 3.39 -7.71 -14.26
N ASN A 266 4.64 -7.98 -13.87
CA ASN A 266 5.48 -7.00 -13.17
C ASN A 266 5.70 -5.70 -13.96
N ARG A 267 5.63 -5.76 -15.29
CA ARG A 267 5.81 -4.62 -16.21
C ARG A 267 4.50 -4.00 -16.70
N THR A 268 3.35 -4.52 -16.29
CA THR A 268 2.06 -3.94 -16.67
C THR A 268 1.98 -2.50 -16.16
N PRO A 269 1.78 -1.50 -17.04
CA PRO A 269 1.60 -0.12 -16.63
C PRO A 269 0.37 0.04 -15.74
N LEU A 270 0.46 0.87 -14.70
CA LEU A 270 -0.68 1.08 -13.79
C LEU A 270 -1.85 1.75 -14.50
N GLN A 271 -1.57 2.62 -15.46
CA GLN A 271 -2.58 3.24 -16.32
C GLN A 271 -3.49 2.20 -16.99
N GLN A 272 -2.89 1.17 -17.61
CA GLN A 272 -3.66 0.12 -18.29
C GLN A 272 -4.61 -0.61 -17.32
N GLY A 273 -4.13 -0.93 -16.12
CA GLY A 273 -4.98 -1.55 -15.10
C GLY A 273 -6.03 -0.60 -14.53
N CYS A 274 -5.71 0.68 -14.37
CA CYS A 274 -6.65 1.70 -13.91
C CYS A 274 -7.81 1.85 -14.91
N GLU A 275 -7.50 2.06 -16.19
CA GLU A 275 -8.48 2.22 -17.27
C GLU A 275 -9.42 1.01 -17.37
N LEU A 276 -8.88 -0.20 -17.34
CA LEU A 276 -9.70 -1.42 -17.40
C LEU A 276 -10.58 -1.58 -16.15
N ILE A 277 -9.99 -1.46 -14.95
CA ILE A 277 -10.69 -1.79 -13.71
C ILE A 277 -11.69 -0.70 -13.32
N SER A 278 -11.38 0.58 -13.53
CA SER A 278 -12.30 1.70 -13.26
C SER A 278 -13.50 1.74 -14.21
N SER A 279 -13.43 1.05 -15.34
CA SER A 279 -14.52 0.89 -16.31
C SER A 279 -15.25 -0.45 -16.20
N SER A 280 -15.08 -1.17 -15.08
CA SER A 280 -15.67 -2.49 -14.86
C SER A 280 -16.52 -2.51 -13.59
N GLU A 281 -17.70 -3.12 -13.67
CA GLU A 281 -18.63 -3.23 -12.54
C GLU A 281 -18.32 -4.41 -11.62
N VAL A 282 -17.61 -5.43 -12.12
CA VAL A 282 -17.23 -6.61 -11.35
C VAL A 282 -15.76 -6.97 -11.57
N MET A 283 -15.02 -7.20 -10.49
CA MET A 283 -13.69 -7.80 -10.52
C MET A 283 -13.72 -9.13 -9.78
N LEU A 284 -13.24 -10.19 -10.44
CA LEU A 284 -13.16 -11.55 -9.92
C LEU A 284 -11.71 -12.00 -9.88
N GLY A 285 -11.23 -12.51 -8.76
CA GLY A 285 -9.91 -13.14 -8.73
C GLY A 285 -9.69 -14.03 -7.51
N VAL A 286 -8.71 -14.93 -7.63
CA VAL A 286 -8.20 -15.71 -6.50
C VAL A 286 -7.36 -14.80 -5.62
N HIS A 287 -7.50 -14.94 -4.29
CA HIS A 287 -6.74 -14.20 -3.29
C HIS A 287 -5.25 -14.16 -3.65
N GLY A 288 -4.72 -12.96 -3.89
CA GLY A 288 -3.32 -12.75 -4.25
C GLY A 288 -3.05 -11.33 -4.71
N ALA A 289 -1.80 -11.03 -5.06
CA ALA A 289 -1.37 -9.65 -5.29
C ALA A 289 -2.12 -8.92 -6.42
N ALA A 290 -2.68 -9.63 -7.39
CA ALA A 290 -3.49 -9.03 -8.45
C ALA A 290 -4.80 -8.42 -7.91
N LEU A 291 -5.34 -8.87 -6.77
CA LEU A 291 -6.53 -8.24 -6.19
C LEU A 291 -6.29 -6.82 -5.68
N THR A 292 -5.03 -6.38 -5.55
CA THR A 292 -4.68 -4.99 -5.23
C THR A 292 -5.23 -4.00 -6.27
N TYR A 293 -5.48 -4.44 -7.51
CA TYR A 293 -6.17 -3.63 -8.52
C TYR A 293 -7.58 -3.19 -8.10
N MET A 294 -8.18 -3.78 -7.04
CA MET A 294 -9.45 -3.32 -6.48
C MET A 294 -9.45 -1.84 -6.12
N TRP A 295 -8.29 -1.26 -5.82
CA TRP A 295 -8.14 0.18 -5.54
C TRP A 295 -8.51 1.07 -6.72
N PHE A 296 -8.68 0.53 -7.92
CA PHE A 296 -9.15 1.25 -9.10
C PHE A 296 -10.65 1.02 -9.40
N LEU A 297 -11.34 0.13 -8.69
CA LEU A 297 -12.78 -0.04 -8.84
C LEU A 297 -13.53 1.20 -8.36
N ARG A 298 -14.55 1.61 -9.11
CA ARG A 298 -15.44 2.72 -8.73
C ARG A 298 -16.63 2.20 -7.93
N PRO A 299 -16.84 2.66 -6.69
CA PRO A 299 -18.03 2.30 -5.94
C PRO A 299 -19.32 2.86 -6.60
N PRO A 300 -20.42 2.07 -6.69
CA PRO A 300 -20.57 0.71 -6.20
C PRO A 300 -20.19 -0.33 -7.27
N SER A 301 -19.03 -0.96 -7.12
CA SER A 301 -18.60 -2.12 -7.90
C SER A 301 -18.48 -3.35 -7.01
N VAL A 302 -18.54 -4.54 -7.62
CA VAL A 302 -18.46 -5.81 -6.92
C VAL A 302 -17.04 -6.37 -6.99
N LEU A 303 -16.49 -6.73 -5.83
CA LEU A 303 -15.25 -7.51 -5.75
C LEU A 303 -15.60 -8.95 -5.33
N ILE A 304 -15.42 -9.91 -6.22
CA ILE A 304 -15.52 -11.33 -5.91
C ILE A 304 -14.12 -11.87 -5.63
N GLN A 305 -13.85 -12.21 -4.38
CA GLN A 305 -12.60 -12.83 -3.97
C GLN A 305 -12.80 -14.33 -3.77
N VAL A 306 -12.09 -15.13 -4.57
CA VAL A 306 -11.99 -16.58 -4.36
C VAL A 306 -10.92 -16.83 -3.28
N VAL A 307 -11.33 -17.39 -2.16
CA VAL A 307 -10.48 -17.64 -0.99
C VAL A 307 -10.12 -19.12 -0.93
N GLY A 308 -8.83 -19.41 -1.03
CA GLY A 308 -8.28 -20.75 -0.86
C GLY A 308 -8.37 -21.23 0.59
N ILE A 309 -8.23 -22.54 0.79
CA ILE A 309 -8.22 -23.16 2.12
C ILE A 309 -7.09 -22.53 2.95
N GLY A 310 -7.39 -22.20 4.21
CA GLY A 310 -6.41 -21.67 5.17
C GLY A 310 -6.07 -20.19 4.98
N LEU A 311 -6.78 -19.49 4.09
CA LEU A 311 -6.52 -18.08 3.78
C LEU A 311 -7.61 -17.14 4.28
N GLU A 312 -8.59 -17.60 5.06
CA GLU A 312 -9.78 -16.81 5.42
C GLU A 312 -9.41 -15.55 6.21
N LYS A 313 -8.56 -15.68 7.22
CA LYS A 313 -8.09 -14.51 8.01
C LYS A 313 -7.25 -13.56 7.16
N VAL A 314 -6.40 -14.11 6.28
CA VAL A 314 -5.51 -13.32 5.41
C VAL A 314 -6.33 -12.58 4.35
N ALA A 315 -7.36 -13.22 3.80
CA ALA A 315 -8.29 -12.66 2.83
C ALA A 315 -9.00 -11.43 3.39
N GLU A 316 -9.53 -11.56 4.60
CA GLU A 316 -10.21 -10.49 5.31
C GLU A 316 -9.27 -9.32 5.61
N LEU A 317 -8.06 -9.59 6.15
CA LEU A 317 -7.06 -8.57 6.48
C LEU A 317 -6.50 -7.85 5.24
N CYS A 318 -6.32 -8.56 4.12
CA CYS A 318 -5.68 -7.97 2.94
C CYS A 318 -6.66 -7.25 2.02
N PHE A 319 -7.91 -7.70 1.91
CA PHE A 319 -8.83 -7.16 0.89
C PHE A 319 -10.25 -6.97 1.42
N GLY A 320 -10.77 -7.88 2.24
CA GLY A 320 -12.17 -7.85 2.68
C GLY A 320 -12.55 -6.55 3.41
N ALA A 321 -11.79 -6.19 4.45
CA ALA A 321 -12.04 -4.97 5.21
C ALA A 321 -11.89 -3.71 4.34
N ALA A 322 -10.76 -3.59 3.63
CA ALA A 322 -10.47 -2.44 2.77
C ALA A 322 -11.52 -2.26 1.64
N ALA A 323 -11.98 -3.34 1.01
CA ALA A 323 -13.01 -3.27 -0.02
C ALA A 323 -14.32 -2.69 0.54
N ARG A 324 -14.73 -3.08 1.74
CA ARG A 324 -15.92 -2.52 2.40
C ARG A 324 -15.74 -1.07 2.80
N ASP A 325 -14.57 -0.71 3.33
CA ASP A 325 -14.25 0.68 3.70
C ASP A 325 -14.19 1.61 2.48
N MET A 326 -13.86 1.06 1.30
CA MET A 326 -13.96 1.76 0.01
C MET A 326 -15.41 1.88 -0.51
N GLY A 327 -16.38 1.17 0.07
CA GLY A 327 -17.76 1.14 -0.40
C GLY A 327 -18.01 0.13 -1.54
N LEU A 328 -17.12 -0.83 -1.75
CA LEU A 328 -17.33 -1.92 -2.71
C LEU A 328 -18.27 -2.99 -2.13
N ASP A 329 -19.03 -3.63 -3.03
CA ASP A 329 -19.77 -4.84 -2.72
C ASP A 329 -18.82 -6.04 -2.66
N TYR A 330 -18.23 -6.29 -1.50
CA TYR A 330 -17.33 -7.43 -1.29
C TYR A 330 -18.09 -8.76 -1.20
N MET A 331 -17.69 -9.72 -2.03
CA MET A 331 -18.23 -11.07 -2.06
C MET A 331 -17.12 -12.10 -1.91
N GLU A 332 -17.16 -12.87 -0.81
CA GLU A 332 -16.18 -13.90 -0.53
C GLU A 332 -16.66 -15.28 -1.00
N TYR A 333 -15.99 -15.87 -1.98
CA TYR A 333 -16.19 -17.26 -2.39
C TYR A 333 -15.15 -18.16 -1.74
N ARG A 334 -15.50 -18.77 -0.61
CA ARG A 334 -14.65 -19.78 0.04
C ARG A 334 -14.76 -21.10 -0.70
N ILE A 335 -13.62 -21.61 -1.16
CA ILE A 335 -13.58 -22.91 -1.83
C ILE A 335 -13.82 -24.03 -0.80
N GLY A 336 -14.47 -25.09 -1.24
CA GLY A 336 -14.53 -26.36 -0.52
C GLY A 336 -13.24 -27.17 -0.71
N LEU A 337 -13.11 -28.26 0.03
CA LEU A 337 -11.93 -29.14 -0.06
C LEU A 337 -11.71 -29.65 -1.48
N GLU A 338 -12.78 -30.18 -2.10
CA GLU A 338 -12.74 -30.76 -3.46
C GLU A 338 -12.44 -29.74 -4.57
N GLU A 339 -12.54 -28.44 -4.26
CA GLU A 339 -12.20 -27.37 -5.19
C GLU A 339 -10.72 -26.98 -5.11
N SER A 340 -9.95 -27.54 -4.16
CA SER A 340 -8.53 -27.23 -3.96
C SER A 340 -7.62 -28.32 -4.51
N SER A 341 -6.61 -27.92 -5.28
CA SER A 341 -5.56 -28.84 -5.72
C SER A 341 -4.67 -29.35 -4.58
N LEU A 342 -4.87 -28.91 -3.34
CA LEU A 342 -4.17 -29.46 -2.18
C LEU A 342 -4.66 -30.88 -1.84
N VAL A 343 -5.92 -31.21 -2.16
CA VAL A 343 -6.46 -32.56 -1.95
C VAL A 343 -5.68 -33.59 -2.74
N ASP A 344 -5.37 -33.32 -4.00
CA ASP A 344 -4.57 -34.21 -4.84
C ASP A 344 -3.13 -34.38 -4.34
N ARG A 345 -2.61 -33.39 -3.60
CA ARG A 345 -1.21 -33.35 -3.15
C ARG A 345 -0.99 -34.00 -1.79
N TYR A 346 -1.90 -33.75 -0.85
CA TYR A 346 -1.76 -34.16 0.54
C TYR A 346 -2.78 -35.23 0.95
N GLY A 347 -3.87 -35.37 0.20
CA GLY A 347 -5.02 -36.19 0.57
C GLY A 347 -6.04 -35.39 1.38
N LYS A 348 -7.30 -35.81 1.29
CA LYS A 348 -8.45 -35.11 1.91
C LYS A 348 -8.42 -35.08 3.44
N ASP A 349 -7.84 -36.12 4.05
CA ASP A 349 -7.80 -36.28 5.50
C ASP A 349 -6.54 -35.67 6.15
N ASP A 350 -5.63 -35.11 5.35
CA ASP A 350 -4.44 -34.41 5.86
C ASP A 350 -4.85 -33.14 6.62
N VAL A 351 -4.17 -32.87 7.74
CA VAL A 351 -4.43 -31.70 8.59
C VAL A 351 -4.25 -30.37 7.85
N ILE A 352 -3.31 -30.31 6.88
CA ILE A 352 -3.09 -29.13 6.03
C ILE A 352 -4.35 -28.77 5.23
N VAL A 353 -5.13 -29.78 4.84
CA VAL A 353 -6.34 -29.62 4.03
C VAL A 353 -7.56 -29.45 4.92
N LYS A 354 -7.71 -30.30 5.94
CA LYS A 354 -8.93 -30.40 6.76
C LYS A 354 -9.02 -29.35 7.87
N ASP A 355 -7.90 -29.00 8.47
CA ASP A 355 -7.83 -28.02 9.56
C ASP A 355 -6.54 -27.19 9.49
N PRO A 356 -6.38 -26.37 8.45
CA PRO A 356 -5.21 -25.51 8.29
C PRO A 356 -5.04 -24.52 9.44
N ASN A 357 -6.11 -24.19 10.18
CA ASN A 357 -6.10 -23.22 11.28
C ASN A 357 -5.59 -23.83 12.59
N SER A 358 -5.64 -25.16 12.74
CA SER A 358 -5.06 -25.87 13.90
C SER A 358 -3.52 -25.84 13.92
N LEU A 359 -2.91 -25.56 12.77
CA LEU A 359 -1.47 -25.58 12.62
C LEU A 359 -0.90 -24.25 13.17
N GLN A 360 -0.11 -24.37 14.25
CA GLN A 360 0.65 -23.24 14.80
C GLN A 360 1.83 -22.95 13.86
N PHE A 361 1.59 -22.09 12.87
CA PHE A 361 2.64 -21.68 11.94
C PHE A 361 3.36 -20.43 12.43
N GLU A 362 4.67 -20.36 12.18
CA GLU A 362 5.26 -19.06 11.88
C GLU A 362 4.56 -18.55 10.61
N TRP A 363 3.73 -17.52 10.79
CA TRP A 363 2.60 -17.17 9.94
C TRP A 363 2.96 -16.93 8.47
N TYR A 364 4.22 -16.65 8.14
CA TYR A 364 4.60 -16.20 6.81
C TYR A 364 5.06 -17.32 5.88
N GLU A 365 6.02 -18.15 6.28
CA GLU A 365 6.68 -19.09 5.35
C GLU A 365 5.75 -20.18 4.84
N GLN A 366 4.97 -20.80 5.74
CA GLN A 366 4.12 -21.93 5.36
C GLN A 366 2.84 -21.48 4.65
N ILE A 367 2.27 -20.33 5.01
CA ILE A 367 1.16 -19.72 4.25
C ILE A 367 1.61 -19.42 2.82
N MET A 368 2.80 -18.83 2.66
CA MET A 368 3.36 -18.54 1.35
C MET A 368 3.64 -19.81 0.54
N GLU A 369 4.30 -20.81 1.13
CA GLU A 369 4.72 -22.00 0.41
C GLU A 369 3.58 -22.97 0.10
N VAL A 370 2.65 -23.19 1.02
CA VAL A 370 1.58 -24.19 0.86
C VAL A 370 0.34 -23.54 0.26
N PHE A 371 -0.28 -22.61 0.99
CA PHE A 371 -1.61 -22.12 0.63
C PHE A 371 -1.61 -21.11 -0.52
N LEU A 372 -0.49 -20.42 -0.75
CA LEU A 372 -0.36 -19.39 -1.78
C LEU A 372 0.40 -19.85 -3.04
N LYS A 373 1.44 -20.68 -2.91
CA LYS A 373 2.23 -21.18 -4.06
C LYS A 373 1.79 -22.56 -4.57
N LYS A 374 1.21 -23.41 -3.72
CA LYS A 374 0.92 -24.82 -4.05
C LYS A 374 -0.57 -25.13 -4.21
N GLN A 375 -1.45 -24.15 -4.05
CA GLN A 375 -2.89 -24.34 -4.16
C GLN A 375 -3.43 -23.65 -5.43
N ASN A 376 -3.94 -24.44 -6.37
CA ASN A 376 -4.82 -23.99 -7.46
C ASN A 376 -6.28 -24.30 -7.10
N VAL A 377 -7.22 -23.71 -7.83
CA VAL A 377 -8.65 -23.83 -7.55
C VAL A 377 -9.40 -24.36 -8.77
N ASN A 378 -10.32 -25.29 -8.55
CA ASN A 378 -11.28 -25.77 -9.54
C ASN A 378 -12.68 -25.44 -8.99
N LEU A 379 -13.31 -24.39 -9.52
CA LEU A 379 -14.53 -23.84 -8.92
C LEU A 379 -15.73 -24.75 -9.19
N ASP A 380 -16.50 -25.03 -8.15
CA ASP A 380 -17.79 -25.70 -8.24
C ASP A 380 -18.78 -24.79 -8.97
N MET A 381 -19.05 -25.11 -10.24
CA MET A 381 -19.90 -24.28 -11.09
C MET A 381 -21.37 -24.21 -10.65
N VAL A 382 -21.86 -25.17 -9.86
CA VAL A 382 -23.23 -25.12 -9.30
C VAL A 382 -23.30 -24.06 -8.21
N ARG A 383 -22.27 -23.97 -7.38
CA ARG A 383 -22.15 -22.94 -6.33
C ARG A 383 -21.78 -21.59 -6.93
N PHE A 384 -20.77 -21.56 -7.79
CA PHE A 384 -20.19 -20.33 -8.31
C PHE A 384 -21.16 -19.52 -9.20
N ARG A 385 -22.02 -20.20 -9.98
CA ARG A 385 -23.09 -19.51 -10.75
C ARG A 385 -24.02 -18.67 -9.86
N LYS A 386 -24.24 -19.05 -8.60
CA LYS A 386 -25.04 -18.25 -7.65
C LYS A 386 -24.36 -16.91 -7.34
N TYR A 387 -23.03 -16.90 -7.21
CA TYR A 387 -22.25 -15.68 -6.99
C TYR A 387 -22.27 -14.78 -8.23
N LEU A 388 -22.11 -15.35 -9.43
CA LEU A 388 -22.22 -14.60 -10.68
C LEU A 388 -23.59 -13.93 -10.83
N LYS A 389 -24.68 -14.66 -10.53
CA LYS A 389 -26.04 -14.10 -10.56
C LYS A 389 -26.21 -12.93 -9.58
N ILE A 390 -25.74 -13.06 -8.35
CA ILE A 390 -25.82 -11.99 -7.35
C ILE A 390 -25.00 -10.77 -7.81
N ALA A 391 -23.77 -11.00 -8.28
CA ALA A 391 -22.91 -9.94 -8.79
C ALA A 391 -23.52 -9.23 -9.99
N TYR A 392 -24.17 -9.97 -10.90
CA TYR A 392 -24.84 -9.40 -12.07
C TYR A 392 -25.98 -8.48 -11.66
N GLN A 393 -26.82 -8.90 -10.71
CA GLN A 393 -27.90 -8.05 -10.21
C GLN A 393 -27.37 -6.77 -9.54
N LYS A 394 -26.32 -6.89 -8.72
CA LYS A 394 -25.66 -5.74 -8.09
C LYS A 394 -25.10 -4.76 -9.14
N ALA A 395 -24.36 -5.28 -10.12
CA ALA A 395 -23.81 -4.49 -11.21
C ALA A 395 -24.89 -3.78 -12.03
N LYS A 396 -25.98 -4.47 -12.39
CA LYS A 396 -27.12 -3.85 -13.09
C LYS A 396 -27.77 -2.74 -12.28
N ILE A 397 -27.92 -2.91 -10.96
CA ILE A 397 -28.46 -1.88 -10.08
C ILE A 397 -27.51 -0.67 -10.01
N ALA A 398 -26.19 -0.90 -9.94
CA ALA A 398 -25.18 0.16 -9.92
C ALA A 398 -25.25 1.02 -11.20
N MET A 399 -25.23 0.38 -12.37
CA MET A 399 -25.31 1.05 -13.67
C MET A 399 -26.58 1.89 -13.85
N LEU A 400 -27.70 1.47 -13.26
CA LEU A 400 -28.97 2.22 -13.30
C LEU A 400 -28.98 3.47 -12.39
N LYS A 401 -28.06 3.57 -11.42
CA LYS A 401 -27.92 4.74 -10.54
C LYS A 401 -26.96 5.78 -11.10
N GLU A 402 -26.08 5.38 -12.03
CA GLU A 402 -25.07 6.25 -12.66
C GLU A 402 -25.55 6.91 -13.96
N GLY A 403 -26.58 6.36 -14.60
CA GLY A 403 -27.28 6.97 -15.74
C GLY A 403 -28.51 7.73 -15.32
#